data_AF-A0A433U1T0-F1
#
_entry.id   AF-A0A433U1T0-F1
#
_cell.length_a   1.000
_cell.length_b   1.000
_cell.length_c   1.000
_cell.angle_alpha   90.00
_cell.angle_beta   90.00
_cell.angle_gamma   90.00
#
_symmetry.space_group_name_H-M   'P 1'
#
loop_
_entity.id
_entity.type
_entity.pdbx_description
1 polymer ?
#
loop_
_entity_poly.entity_id
_entity_poly.type
_entity_poly.pdbx_seq_one_letter_code
_entity_poly.pdbx_strand_id
1 'polypeptide(L)'
;CVIYKGCLVYNFNIIIDLGVVYNQDAALGESIMSNPLESASLFQEIIFQFCQSYQLLRLEVTSSQICARLKIVNFPTGCDSLCIFNLANLNKFIDHPGFVILTGVVVGVSGIAKYTQSTKYVCPEASCEGSEGNHFIRMHIPGASENQTIRNDFRCSFCGNILVEETSSRTLSDKILVEIIPTILTGPSQKEVFKPGRVQPIPIFVRDELLDAVMLGDVCQVVGITRTDVNGESIDVTLEANNISQ
;
A
#
# COMPACT_ATOMS: atom_id res chain seq x y z
N CYS A 1 -15.38 6.11 13.42
CA CYS A 1 -14.96 7.11 12.41
C CYS A 1 -14.97 8.48 13.08
N VAL A 2 -13.80 9.05 13.37
CA VAL A 2 -13.72 10.43 13.90
C VAL A 2 -13.55 11.35 12.68
N ILE A 3 -14.59 12.13 12.35
CA ILE A 3 -14.58 13.02 11.19
C ILE A 3 -14.14 14.42 11.66
N TYR A 4 -12.88 14.79 11.40
CA TYR A 4 -12.39 16.15 11.64
C TYR A 4 -12.80 17.08 10.50
N LYS A 5 -13.12 18.34 10.82
CA LYS A 5 -13.32 19.41 9.83
C LYS A 5 -11.99 19.66 9.09
N GLY A 6 -11.99 19.53 7.76
CA GLY A 6 -10.85 19.91 6.90
C GLY A 6 -10.02 18.76 6.32
N CYS A 7 -10.42 17.50 6.49
CA CYS A 7 -9.71 16.38 5.88
C CYS A 7 -9.93 16.32 4.36
N LEU A 8 -8.83 16.39 3.59
CA LEU A 8 -8.85 16.15 2.15
C LEU A 8 -9.30 14.71 1.83
N VAL A 9 -8.86 13.75 2.67
CA VAL A 9 -9.10 12.31 2.52
C VAL A 9 -9.70 11.70 3.79
N TYR A 10 -10.64 10.78 3.63
CA TYR A 10 -11.23 9.94 4.68
C TYR A 10 -10.63 8.52 4.58
N ASN A 11 -9.83 8.15 5.57
CA ASN A 11 -9.15 6.86 5.61
C ASN A 11 -10.00 5.79 6.31
N PHE A 12 -10.19 4.66 5.64
CA PHE A 12 -10.87 3.47 6.15
C PHE A 12 -9.90 2.29 6.16
N ASN A 13 -9.53 1.85 7.36
CA ASN A 13 -8.71 0.64 7.54
C ASN A 13 -9.61 -0.58 7.61
N ILE A 14 -9.50 -1.45 6.61
CA ILE A 14 -10.31 -2.67 6.47
C ILE A 14 -9.41 -3.85 6.75
N ILE A 15 -9.60 -4.46 7.93
CA ILE A 15 -8.81 -5.61 8.34
C ILE A 15 -9.36 -6.85 7.64
N ILE A 16 -8.50 -7.55 6.90
CA ILE A 16 -8.87 -8.72 6.10
C ILE A 16 -8.04 -9.91 6.54
N ASP A 17 -8.74 -10.95 7.00
CA ASP A 17 -8.20 -12.29 7.15
C ASP A 17 -8.47 -13.04 5.83
N LEU A 18 -7.43 -13.23 5.00
CA LEU A 18 -7.62 -13.90 3.72
C LEU A 18 -7.99 -15.38 3.91
N GLY A 19 -7.53 -16.05 4.97
CA GLY A 19 -7.94 -17.43 5.25
C GLY A 19 -9.44 -17.55 5.45
N VAL A 20 -10.05 -16.63 6.20
CA VAL A 20 -11.51 -16.57 6.37
C VAL A 20 -12.21 -16.22 5.06
N VAL A 21 -11.72 -15.23 4.31
CA VAL A 21 -12.33 -14.84 3.03
C VAL A 21 -12.31 -16.00 2.03
N TYR A 22 -11.17 -16.69 1.86
CA TYR A 22 -11.09 -17.83 0.94
C TYR A 22 -12.04 -18.97 1.31
N ASN A 23 -12.26 -19.22 2.60
CA ASN A 23 -13.20 -20.24 3.07
C ASN A 23 -14.67 -19.87 2.78
N GLN A 24 -15.00 -18.58 2.69
CA GLN A 24 -16.36 -18.09 2.42
C GLN A 24 -16.59 -17.86 0.93
N ASP A 25 -15.65 -17.22 0.26
CA ASP A 25 -15.65 -16.88 -1.16
C ASP A 25 -14.22 -16.86 -1.70
N ALA A 26 -13.83 -17.97 -2.34
CA ALA A 26 -12.51 -18.12 -2.92
C ALA A 26 -12.24 -17.14 -4.08
N ALA A 27 -13.27 -16.72 -4.83
CA ALA A 27 -13.08 -15.80 -5.95
C ALA A 27 -12.77 -14.39 -5.44
N LEU A 28 -13.46 -13.95 -4.38
CA LEU A 28 -13.14 -12.70 -3.69
C LEU A 28 -11.76 -12.74 -3.05
N GLY A 29 -11.41 -13.84 -2.38
CA GLY A 29 -10.09 -14.05 -1.78
C GLY A 29 -8.97 -13.92 -2.82
N GLU A 30 -9.12 -14.56 -3.97
CA GLU A 30 -8.18 -14.49 -5.10
C GLU A 30 -8.09 -13.09 -5.69
N SER A 31 -9.21 -12.40 -5.84
CA SER A 31 -9.22 -11.01 -6.33
C SER A 31 -8.43 -10.07 -5.41
N ILE A 32 -8.63 -10.18 -4.09
CA ILE A 32 -7.89 -9.37 -3.10
C ILE A 32 -6.41 -9.72 -3.09
N MET A 33 -6.08 -11.01 -3.15
CA MET A 33 -4.71 -11.49 -3.07
C MET A 33 -3.88 -11.09 -4.30
N SER A 34 -4.45 -11.27 -5.49
CA SER A 34 -3.74 -11.10 -6.77
C SER A 34 -3.89 -9.70 -7.36
N ASN A 35 -4.94 -8.95 -7.00
CA ASN A 35 -5.22 -7.61 -7.53
C ASN A 35 -5.60 -6.61 -6.39
N PRO A 36 -4.67 -6.32 -5.47
CA PRO A 36 -4.93 -5.49 -4.30
C PRO A 36 -5.36 -4.06 -4.65
N LEU A 37 -4.85 -3.49 -5.75
CA LEU A 37 -5.18 -2.12 -6.17
C LEU A 37 -6.61 -2.00 -6.71
N GLU A 38 -7.01 -2.96 -7.55
CA GLU A 38 -8.38 -3.04 -8.07
C GLU A 38 -9.36 -3.32 -6.92
N SER A 39 -9.00 -4.23 -6.02
CA SER A 39 -9.77 -4.53 -4.83
C SER A 39 -9.94 -3.30 -3.94
N ALA A 40 -8.87 -2.55 -3.65
CA ALA A 40 -8.97 -1.31 -2.87
C ALA A 40 -9.90 -0.28 -3.53
N SER A 41 -9.87 -0.17 -4.87
CA SER A 41 -10.76 0.72 -5.63
C SER A 41 -12.23 0.30 -5.53
N LEU A 42 -12.50 -1.01 -5.60
CA LEU A 42 -13.85 -1.55 -5.40
C LEU A 42 -14.36 -1.27 -3.98
N PHE A 43 -13.54 -1.52 -2.96
CA PHE A 43 -13.90 -1.22 -1.57
C PHE A 43 -14.12 0.27 -1.33
N GLN A 44 -13.34 1.13 -1.99
CA GLN A 44 -13.53 2.59 -1.96
C GLN A 44 -14.94 2.96 -2.46
N GLU A 45 -15.37 2.43 -3.60
CA GLU A 45 -16.71 2.68 -4.15
C GLU A 45 -17.81 2.16 -3.23
N ILE A 46 -17.67 0.94 -2.70
CA ILE A 46 -18.63 0.34 -1.78
C ILE A 46 -18.77 1.19 -0.51
N ILE A 47 -17.65 1.60 0.10
CA ILE A 47 -17.65 2.45 1.30
C ILE A 47 -18.30 3.78 0.99
N PHE A 48 -17.97 4.40 -0.15
CA PHE A 48 -18.57 5.67 -0.56
C PHE A 48 -20.09 5.57 -0.67
N GLN A 49 -20.60 4.57 -1.40
CA GLN A 49 -22.04 4.33 -1.57
C GLN A 49 -22.74 4.04 -0.23
N PHE A 50 -22.11 3.24 0.62
CA PHE A 50 -22.61 2.98 1.97
C PHE A 50 -22.71 4.29 2.76
N CYS A 51 -21.63 5.05 2.85
CA CYS A 51 -21.61 6.31 3.57
C CYS A 51 -22.63 7.34 3.04
N GLN A 52 -22.83 7.42 1.72
CA GLN A 52 -23.87 8.26 1.13
C GLN A 52 -25.27 7.80 1.53
N SER A 53 -25.56 6.50 1.42
CA SER A 53 -26.87 5.92 1.71
C SER A 53 -27.30 6.13 3.17
N TYR A 54 -26.33 6.12 4.09
CA TYR A 54 -26.56 6.34 5.52
C TYR A 54 -26.25 7.79 5.98
N GLN A 55 -25.99 8.72 5.05
CA GLN A 55 -25.69 10.12 5.34
C GLN A 55 -24.55 10.31 6.36
N LEU A 56 -23.54 9.44 6.30
CA LEU A 56 -22.39 9.45 7.21
C LEU A 56 -21.30 10.47 6.81
N LEU A 57 -21.38 10.97 5.58
CA LEU A 57 -20.49 11.97 5.00
C LEU A 57 -21.28 13.21 4.60
N ARG A 58 -20.59 14.35 4.44
CA ARG A 58 -21.20 15.55 3.89
C ARG A 58 -21.51 15.38 2.40
N LEU A 59 -22.46 16.15 1.90
CA LEU A 59 -22.94 16.07 0.52
C LEU A 59 -21.86 16.40 -0.52
N GLU A 60 -20.86 17.19 -0.14
CA GLU A 60 -19.78 17.62 -1.04
C GLU A 60 -18.65 16.58 -1.15
N VAL A 61 -18.69 15.51 -0.34
CA VAL A 61 -17.66 14.47 -0.38
C VAL A 61 -17.87 13.61 -1.63
N THR A 62 -16.79 13.46 -2.40
CA THR A 62 -16.78 12.59 -3.59
C THR A 62 -16.09 11.26 -3.29
N SER A 63 -16.28 10.26 -4.16
CA SER A 63 -15.60 8.96 -4.02
C SER A 63 -14.07 9.11 -3.99
N SER A 64 -13.51 10.11 -4.69
CA SER A 64 -12.06 10.35 -4.72
C SER A 64 -11.46 10.76 -3.36
N GLN A 65 -12.30 11.14 -2.39
CA GLN A 65 -11.90 11.45 -1.03
C GLN A 65 -11.88 10.23 -0.11
N ILE A 66 -12.34 9.07 -0.56
CA ILE A 66 -12.39 7.85 0.24
C ILE A 66 -11.11 7.06 -0.02
N CYS A 67 -10.38 6.69 1.04
CA CYS A 67 -9.22 5.81 0.95
C CYS A 67 -9.54 4.49 1.66
N ALA A 68 -9.71 3.42 0.89
CA ALA A 68 -9.87 2.07 1.42
C ALA A 68 -8.49 1.39 1.54
N ARG A 69 -8.02 1.18 2.77
CA ARG A 69 -6.76 0.49 3.06
C ARG A 69 -7.06 -0.93 3.50
N LEU A 70 -6.82 -1.87 2.59
CA LEU A 70 -6.98 -3.30 2.85
C LEU A 70 -5.76 -3.79 3.64
N LYS A 71 -5.92 -4.09 4.93
CA LYS A 71 -4.86 -4.57 5.82
C LYS A 71 -4.95 -6.08 5.98
N ILE A 72 -4.03 -6.80 5.37
CA ILE A 72 -4.03 -8.26 5.40
C ILE A 72 -3.37 -8.76 6.69
N VAL A 73 -4.13 -9.48 7.52
CA VAL A 73 -3.64 -9.97 8.82
C VAL A 73 -3.25 -11.44 8.81
N ASN A 74 -3.92 -12.27 8.01
CA ASN A 74 -3.63 -13.70 7.90
C ASN A 74 -3.70 -14.14 6.44
N PHE A 75 -2.77 -15.01 6.05
CA PHE A 75 -2.79 -15.68 4.75
C PHE A 75 -3.43 -17.06 4.83
N PRO A 76 -4.00 -17.56 3.73
CA PRO A 76 -4.41 -18.95 3.64
C PRO A 76 -3.23 -19.90 3.85
N THR A 77 -3.48 -21.05 4.47
CA THR A 77 -2.46 -22.11 4.59
C THR A 77 -2.08 -22.64 3.21
N GLY A 78 -0.79 -22.89 2.97
CA GLY A 78 -0.29 -23.43 1.70
C GLY A 78 0.17 -22.39 0.67
N CYS A 79 0.23 -21.11 1.04
CA CYS A 79 0.74 -20.03 0.21
C CYS A 79 2.29 -19.95 0.15
N ASP A 80 3.00 -21.08 0.27
CA ASP A 80 4.48 -21.11 0.28
C ASP A 80 5.10 -20.56 -1.01
N SER A 81 4.33 -20.56 -2.12
CA SER A 81 4.73 -19.95 -3.39
C SER A 81 4.80 -18.43 -3.37
N LEU A 82 4.17 -17.77 -2.39
CA LEU A 82 4.17 -16.32 -2.19
C LEU A 82 5.19 -15.86 -1.13
N CYS A 83 5.87 -16.82 -0.49
CA CYS A 83 6.89 -16.53 0.51
C CYS A 83 8.23 -16.17 -0.13
N ILE A 84 8.86 -15.12 0.39
CA ILE A 84 10.19 -14.65 0.03
C ILE A 84 11.19 -15.21 1.03
N PHE A 85 12.04 -16.13 0.59
CA PHE A 85 13.01 -16.80 1.46
C PHE A 85 14.45 -16.28 1.34
N ASN A 86 14.74 -15.46 0.32
CA ASN A 86 16.03 -14.80 0.08
C ASN A 86 15.89 -13.76 -1.04
N LEU A 87 16.92 -12.94 -1.21
CA LEU A 87 16.97 -11.91 -2.26
C LEU A 87 16.84 -12.49 -3.69
N ALA A 88 17.44 -13.65 -3.97
CA ALA A 88 17.31 -14.27 -5.30
C ALA A 88 15.87 -14.70 -5.62
N ASN A 89 15.10 -15.07 -4.60
CA ASN A 89 13.69 -15.42 -4.71
C ASN A 89 12.79 -14.18 -4.85
N LEU A 90 13.18 -13.02 -4.31
CA LEU A 90 12.47 -11.76 -4.53
C LEU A 90 12.33 -11.42 -6.02
N ASN A 91 13.36 -11.73 -6.83
CA ASN A 91 13.33 -11.49 -8.27
C ASN A 91 12.24 -12.28 -9.02
N LYS A 92 11.69 -13.35 -8.44
CA LYS A 92 10.53 -14.05 -9.03
C LYS A 92 9.25 -13.23 -8.98
N PHE A 93 9.23 -12.20 -8.14
CA PHE A 93 8.10 -11.32 -7.92
C PHE A 93 8.30 -9.95 -8.57
N ILE A 94 9.26 -9.83 -9.50
CA ILE A 94 9.32 -8.71 -10.43
C ILE A 94 7.99 -8.71 -11.20
N ASP A 95 7.29 -7.59 -11.12
CA ASP A 95 5.97 -7.36 -11.73
C ASP A 95 4.84 -8.26 -11.18
N HIS A 96 5.04 -8.91 -10.03
CA HIS A 96 3.94 -9.62 -9.36
C HIS A 96 2.91 -8.60 -8.84
N PRO A 97 1.63 -8.70 -9.26
CA PRO A 97 0.63 -7.68 -8.92
C PRO A 97 0.06 -7.83 -7.51
N GLY A 98 0.24 -9.00 -6.89
CA GLY A 98 -0.39 -9.39 -5.65
C GLY A 98 0.46 -9.20 -4.39
N PHE A 99 -0.07 -9.72 -3.28
CA PHE A 99 0.65 -9.73 -2.02
C PHE A 99 1.64 -10.89 -1.91
N VAL A 100 2.76 -10.62 -1.26
CA VAL A 100 3.83 -11.57 -0.92
C VAL A 100 4.13 -11.54 0.58
N ILE A 101 4.75 -12.60 1.08
CA ILE A 101 5.07 -12.77 2.51
C ILE A 101 6.58 -12.83 2.69
N LEU A 102 7.11 -12.14 3.69
CA LEU A 102 8.50 -12.24 4.12
C LEU A 102 8.56 -12.35 5.64
N THR A 103 9.13 -13.42 6.16
CA THR A 103 9.49 -13.53 7.60
C THR A 103 11.00 -13.38 7.76
N GLY A 104 11.44 -12.57 8.71
CA GLY A 104 12.86 -12.36 8.94
C GLY A 104 13.20 -11.47 10.11
N VAL A 105 14.50 -11.25 10.30
CA VAL A 105 15.05 -10.39 11.35
C VAL A 105 15.37 -9.01 10.78
N VAL A 106 14.93 -7.98 11.49
CA VAL A 106 15.24 -6.58 11.16
C VAL A 106 16.69 -6.27 11.53
N VAL A 107 17.51 -5.90 10.54
CA VAL A 107 18.94 -5.62 10.72
C VAL A 107 19.33 -4.18 10.41
N GLY A 108 18.41 -3.39 9.84
CA GLY A 108 18.62 -1.98 9.56
C GLY A 108 17.29 -1.23 9.56
N VAL A 109 17.32 0.00 10.07
CA VAL A 109 16.19 0.94 10.07
C VAL A 109 16.73 2.32 9.74
N SER A 110 16.21 2.96 8.70
CA SER A 110 16.60 4.31 8.32
C SER A 110 16.04 5.37 9.28
N GLY A 111 16.52 6.61 9.14
CA GLY A 111 15.80 7.76 9.69
C GLY A 111 14.42 7.93 9.03
N ILE A 112 13.53 8.64 9.72
CA ILE A 112 12.20 8.99 9.21
C ILE A 112 12.32 9.99 8.06
N ALA A 113 11.67 9.69 6.94
CA ALA A 113 11.52 10.58 5.81
C ALA A 113 10.04 10.91 5.58
N LYS A 114 9.75 12.11 5.06
CA LYS A 114 8.39 12.49 4.64
C LYS A 114 8.11 12.02 3.22
N TYR A 115 6.84 11.77 2.93
CA TYR A 115 6.34 11.55 1.57
C TYR A 115 4.95 12.16 1.40
N THR A 116 4.57 12.42 0.15
CA THR A 116 3.23 12.90 -0.20
C THR A 116 2.24 11.75 -0.13
N GLN A 117 1.43 11.71 0.92
CA GLN A 117 0.39 10.71 1.12
C GLN A 117 -0.82 10.98 0.24
N SER A 118 -1.20 12.25 0.10
CA SER A 118 -2.25 12.66 -0.84
C SER A 118 -2.09 14.12 -1.26
N THR A 119 -2.66 14.46 -2.41
CA THR A 119 -2.73 15.83 -2.93
C THR A 119 -3.97 15.98 -3.80
N LYS A 120 -4.41 17.23 -4.00
CA LYS A 120 -5.49 17.58 -4.91
C LYS A 120 -4.93 18.11 -6.22
N TYR A 121 -5.64 17.80 -7.30
CA TYR A 121 -5.45 18.36 -8.62
C TYR A 121 -6.71 19.13 -9.05
N VAL A 122 -6.53 20.17 -9.86
CA VAL A 122 -7.60 21.00 -10.40
C VAL A 122 -7.44 21.22 -11.89
N CYS A 123 -8.55 21.35 -12.60
CA CYS A 123 -8.54 21.78 -13.98
C CYS A 123 -8.20 23.28 -14.06
N PRO A 124 -7.24 23.69 -14.90
CA PRO A 124 -6.89 25.11 -15.04
C PRO A 124 -7.97 25.93 -15.79
N GLU A 125 -8.90 25.26 -16.48
CA GLU A 125 -10.00 25.92 -17.18
C GLU A 125 -11.11 26.29 -16.18
N ALA A 126 -11.22 27.58 -15.84
CA ALA A 126 -12.14 28.08 -14.81
C ALA A 126 -13.62 27.80 -15.11
N SER A 127 -13.98 27.63 -16.38
CA SER A 127 -15.35 27.27 -16.78
C SER A 127 -15.66 25.77 -16.65
N CYS A 128 -14.65 24.94 -16.37
CA CYS A 128 -14.77 23.50 -16.25
C CYS A 128 -15.24 23.10 -14.85
N GLU A 129 -16.14 22.11 -14.75
CA GLU A 129 -16.58 21.51 -13.48
C GLU A 129 -15.38 21.02 -12.65
N GLY A 130 -14.35 20.51 -13.32
CA GLY A 130 -13.12 20.04 -12.68
C GLY A 130 -12.21 21.13 -12.09
N SER A 131 -12.55 22.42 -12.23
CA SER A 131 -11.72 23.53 -11.72
C SER A 131 -11.89 23.77 -10.22
N GLU A 132 -13.03 23.36 -9.66
CA GLU A 132 -13.36 23.50 -8.25
C GLU A 132 -13.61 22.13 -7.60
N GLY A 133 -13.97 22.14 -6.31
CA GLY A 133 -14.33 20.92 -5.59
C GLY A 133 -13.18 19.93 -5.38
N ASN A 134 -13.53 18.67 -5.17
CA ASN A 134 -12.64 17.57 -4.85
C ASN A 134 -12.83 16.42 -5.85
N HIS A 135 -12.69 16.71 -7.15
CA HIS A 135 -12.87 15.70 -8.20
C HIS A 135 -11.63 14.85 -8.45
N PHE A 136 -10.44 15.44 -8.25
CA PHE A 136 -9.16 14.81 -8.60
C PHE A 136 -8.23 14.76 -7.41
N ILE A 137 -8.52 13.88 -6.46
CA ILE A 137 -7.62 13.60 -5.35
C ILE A 137 -6.78 12.40 -5.68
N ARG A 138 -5.47 12.57 -5.52
CA ARG A 138 -4.48 11.52 -5.71
C ARG A 138 -3.96 11.13 -4.35
N MET A 139 -3.94 9.83 -4.09
CA MET A 139 -3.42 9.22 -2.88
C MET A 139 -2.27 8.31 -3.26
N HIS A 140 -1.33 8.11 -2.34
CA HIS A 140 -0.28 7.12 -2.49
C HIS A 140 -0.89 5.74 -2.74
N ILE A 141 -0.41 5.09 -3.80
CA ILE A 141 -0.83 3.76 -4.20
C ILE A 141 0.26 2.79 -3.72
N PRO A 142 -0.06 1.75 -2.92
CA PRO A 142 0.92 0.75 -2.51
C PRO A 142 1.68 0.16 -3.70
N GLY A 143 3.01 0.08 -3.59
CA GLY A 143 3.88 -0.39 -4.66
C GLY A 143 4.26 0.69 -5.68
N ALA A 144 3.64 1.87 -5.64
CA ALA A 144 4.02 3.00 -6.48
C ALA A 144 5.12 3.84 -5.82
N SER A 145 6.04 4.37 -6.65
CA SER A 145 6.92 5.45 -6.25
C SER A 145 6.16 6.76 -6.04
N GLU A 146 6.78 7.69 -5.32
CA GLU A 146 6.22 9.03 -5.13
C GLU A 146 6.07 9.79 -6.46
N ASN A 147 7.00 9.58 -7.40
CA ASN A 147 6.94 10.14 -8.76
C ASN A 147 5.81 9.53 -9.61
N GLN A 148 5.38 8.30 -9.32
CA GLN A 148 4.21 7.70 -9.98
C GLN A 148 2.90 8.20 -9.35
N THR A 149 2.92 8.58 -8.07
CA THR A 149 1.77 9.14 -7.36
C THR A 149 1.52 10.60 -7.79
N ILE A 150 2.59 11.40 -7.84
CA ILE A 150 2.57 12.83 -8.16
C ILE A 150 3.12 13.02 -9.58
N ARG A 151 2.22 13.20 -10.54
CA ARG A 151 2.55 13.38 -11.97
C ARG A 151 1.99 14.70 -12.50
N ASN A 152 2.51 15.13 -13.64
CA ASN A 152 2.13 16.37 -14.31
C ASN A 152 1.36 16.14 -15.62
N ASP A 153 0.88 14.91 -15.86
CA ASP A 153 0.22 14.49 -17.10
C ASP A 153 -1.19 13.93 -16.87
N PHE A 154 -1.74 14.06 -15.67
CA PHE A 154 -3.13 13.70 -15.40
C PHE A 154 -4.08 14.58 -16.19
N ARG A 155 -5.15 13.98 -16.72
CA ARG A 155 -6.14 14.68 -17.55
C ARG A 155 -7.47 14.79 -16.84
N CYS A 156 -8.09 15.96 -16.96
CA CYS A 156 -9.43 16.24 -16.50
C CYS A 156 -10.42 15.34 -17.23
N SER A 157 -11.25 14.59 -16.49
CA SER A 157 -12.29 13.73 -17.07
C SER A 157 -13.41 14.52 -17.76
N PHE A 158 -13.57 15.82 -17.46
CA PHE A 158 -14.64 16.66 -18.01
C PHE A 158 -14.27 17.35 -19.33
N CYS A 159 -13.03 17.82 -19.47
CA CYS A 159 -12.61 18.59 -20.65
C CYS A 159 -11.27 18.14 -21.28
N GLY A 160 -10.59 17.15 -20.72
CA GLY A 160 -9.34 16.58 -21.26
C GLY A 160 -8.06 17.41 -21.03
N ASN A 161 -8.17 18.61 -20.46
CA ASN A 161 -7.01 19.44 -20.10
C ASN A 161 -6.12 18.76 -19.07
N ILE A 162 -4.82 19.10 -19.10
CA ILE A 162 -3.87 18.64 -18.09
C ILE A 162 -4.21 19.31 -16.76
N LEU A 163 -4.34 18.51 -15.72
CA LEU A 163 -4.62 18.97 -14.37
C LEU A 163 -3.37 19.59 -13.74
N VAL A 164 -3.59 20.59 -12.90
CA VAL A 164 -2.54 21.27 -12.12
C VAL A 164 -2.63 20.81 -10.68
N GLU A 165 -1.49 20.46 -10.08
CA GLU A 165 -1.43 20.10 -8.67
C GLU A 165 -1.64 21.34 -7.78
N GLU A 166 -2.52 21.23 -6.80
CA GLU A 166 -2.69 22.22 -5.73
C GLU A 166 -1.73 21.88 -4.58
N THR A 167 -0.46 22.30 -4.68
CA THR A 167 0.60 21.89 -3.74
C THR A 167 0.33 22.26 -2.27
N SER A 168 -0.47 23.30 -2.02
CA SER A 168 -0.93 23.68 -0.67
C SER A 168 -1.86 22.66 -0.02
N SER A 169 -2.46 21.77 -0.81
CA SER A 169 -3.34 20.68 -0.35
C SER A 169 -2.60 19.40 0.02
N ARG A 170 -1.26 19.35 -0.17
CA ARG A 170 -0.46 18.17 0.12
C ARG A 170 -0.62 17.75 1.57
N THR A 171 -1.03 16.51 1.76
CA THR A 171 -0.93 15.82 3.04
C THR A 171 0.33 14.98 3.00
N LEU A 172 1.24 15.24 3.94
CA LEU A 172 2.48 14.50 4.10
C LEU A 172 2.34 13.47 5.21
N SER A 173 3.03 12.35 5.07
CA SER A 173 3.16 11.35 6.12
C SER A 173 4.58 10.80 6.21
N ASP A 174 4.82 9.92 7.17
CA ASP A 174 6.12 9.36 7.49
C ASP A 174 6.35 8.02 6.80
N LYS A 175 7.59 7.82 6.34
CA LYS A 175 8.10 6.55 5.83
C LYS A 175 9.49 6.27 6.38
N ILE A 176 9.80 4.99 6.53
CA ILE A 176 11.16 4.50 6.83
C ILE A 176 11.51 3.39 5.83
N LEU A 177 12.80 3.15 5.66
CA LEU A 177 13.34 2.00 4.97
C LEU A 177 13.87 1.02 6.02
N VAL A 178 13.41 -0.22 5.95
CA VAL A 178 13.80 -1.31 6.84
C VAL A 178 14.55 -2.36 6.03
N GLU A 179 15.64 -2.89 6.57
CA GLU A 179 16.38 -4.00 5.98
C GLU A 179 16.10 -5.27 6.78
N ILE A 180 15.50 -6.27 6.13
CA ILE A 180 15.16 -7.56 6.76
C ILE A 180 15.99 -8.67 6.14
N ILE A 181 16.62 -9.48 6.99
CA ILE A 181 17.22 -10.74 6.57
C ILE A 181 16.15 -11.85 6.68
N PRO A 182 15.79 -12.50 5.56
CA PRO A 182 14.81 -13.58 5.59
C PRO A 182 15.28 -14.76 6.47
N THR A 183 14.39 -15.28 7.31
CA THR A 183 14.58 -16.50 8.09
C THR A 183 13.65 -17.59 7.60
N ILE A 184 13.96 -18.84 7.93
CA ILE A 184 13.04 -19.96 7.74
C ILE A 184 12.63 -20.48 9.10
N LEU A 185 11.32 -20.62 9.29
CA LEU A 185 10.76 -21.33 10.41
C LEU A 185 10.96 -22.83 10.18
N THR A 186 11.75 -23.49 11.03
CA THR A 186 12.01 -24.93 10.93
C THR A 186 11.42 -25.68 12.12
N GLY A 187 10.63 -26.72 11.82
CA GLY A 187 10.09 -27.67 12.78
C GLY A 187 8.82 -27.21 13.55
N PRO A 188 8.20 -28.11 14.33
CA PRO A 188 6.97 -27.84 15.09
C PRO A 188 7.13 -26.83 16.23
N SER A 189 8.39 -26.52 16.59
CA SER A 189 8.73 -25.47 17.57
C SER A 189 9.05 -24.12 16.93
N GLN A 190 8.88 -23.98 15.60
CA GLN A 190 9.13 -22.77 14.82
C GLN A 190 10.50 -22.12 15.15
N LYS A 191 11.58 -22.93 15.19
CA LYS A 191 12.91 -22.35 15.36
C LYS A 191 13.31 -21.64 14.08
N GLU A 192 13.57 -20.35 14.20
CA GLU A 192 14.09 -19.53 13.13
C GLU A 192 15.55 -19.87 12.85
N VAL A 193 15.81 -20.24 11.61
CA VAL A 193 17.15 -20.57 11.15
C VAL A 193 17.40 -19.84 9.85
N PHE A 194 18.55 -19.17 9.75
CA PHE A 194 19.01 -18.61 8.49
C PHE A 194 19.34 -19.75 7.52
N LYS A 195 18.91 -19.62 6.26
CA LYS A 195 19.33 -20.58 5.23
C LYS A 195 20.86 -20.58 5.12
N PRO A 196 21.51 -21.76 5.00
CA PRO A 196 22.94 -21.83 4.75
C PRO A 196 23.26 -21.16 3.40
N GLY A 197 24.16 -20.17 3.39
CA GLY A 197 24.55 -19.43 2.19
C GLY A 197 24.80 -17.94 2.47
N ARG A 198 24.98 -17.15 1.40
CA ARG A 198 25.12 -15.70 1.51
C ARG A 198 23.80 -15.11 1.98
N VAL A 199 23.86 -14.42 3.11
CA VAL A 199 22.73 -13.74 3.71
C VAL A 199 22.71 -12.31 3.18
N GLN A 200 21.58 -11.89 2.60
CA GLN A 200 21.42 -10.53 2.05
C GLN A 200 20.12 -9.92 2.59
N PRO A 201 20.16 -8.68 3.08
CA PRO A 201 18.95 -7.98 3.50
C PRO A 201 18.08 -7.65 2.28
N ILE A 202 16.77 -7.64 2.51
CA ILE A 202 15.76 -7.17 1.59
C ILE A 202 15.26 -5.81 2.08
N PRO A 203 15.29 -4.77 1.23
CA PRO A 203 14.77 -3.45 1.57
C PRO A 203 13.24 -3.42 1.54
N ILE A 204 12.65 -2.88 2.61
CA ILE A 204 11.20 -2.77 2.81
C ILE A 204 10.83 -1.33 3.16
N PHE A 205 9.95 -0.73 2.37
CA PHE A 205 9.32 0.54 2.73
C PHE A 205 8.19 0.30 3.73
N VAL A 206 8.27 0.98 4.87
CA VAL A 206 7.25 0.99 5.92
C VAL A 206 6.71 2.41 6.06
N ARG A 207 5.39 2.56 6.15
CA ARG A 207 4.71 3.86 6.09
C ARG A 207 3.65 4.01 7.17
N ASP A 208 3.34 5.25 7.48
CA ASP A 208 2.23 5.66 8.34
C ASP A 208 2.26 4.93 9.71
N GLU A 209 1.15 4.34 10.14
CA GLU A 209 1.02 3.65 11.41
C GLU A 209 1.87 2.38 11.55
N LEU A 210 2.46 1.87 10.46
CA LEU A 210 3.31 0.68 10.51
C LEU A 210 4.72 0.98 11.04
N LEU A 211 5.11 2.26 11.14
CA LEU A 211 6.42 2.65 11.67
C LEU A 211 6.64 2.12 13.10
N ASP A 212 5.58 2.10 13.91
CA ASP A 212 5.64 1.63 15.30
C ASP A 212 5.66 0.10 15.44
N ALA A 213 5.48 -0.63 14.32
CA ALA A 213 5.43 -2.10 14.30
C ALA A 213 6.79 -2.77 14.09
N VAL A 214 7.87 -1.98 13.97
CA VAL A 214 9.21 -2.49 13.62
C VAL A 214 10.28 -1.85 14.49
N MET A 215 11.11 -2.68 15.13
CA MET A 215 12.35 -2.25 15.77
C MET A 215 13.54 -3.09 15.30
N LEU A 216 14.74 -2.52 15.47
CA LEU A 216 15.99 -3.21 15.16
C LEU A 216 16.13 -4.47 16.03
N GLY A 217 16.39 -5.61 15.39
CA GLY A 217 16.52 -6.92 16.05
C GLY A 217 15.22 -7.69 16.20
N ASP A 218 14.07 -7.10 15.86
CA ASP A 218 12.79 -7.81 15.87
C ASP A 218 12.77 -8.90 14.80
N VAL A 219 12.08 -9.99 15.12
CA VAL A 219 11.58 -10.91 14.11
C VAL A 219 10.18 -10.46 13.75
N CYS A 220 9.91 -10.30 12.46
CA CYS A 220 8.57 -10.01 11.99
C CYS A 220 8.23 -10.78 10.72
N GLN A 221 6.92 -10.98 10.53
CA GLN A 221 6.32 -11.34 9.26
C GLN A 221 5.72 -10.09 8.62
N VAL A 222 6.20 -9.79 7.42
CA VAL A 222 5.74 -8.71 6.57
C VAL A 222 4.86 -9.27 5.45
N VAL A 223 3.66 -8.73 5.34
CA VAL A 223 2.86 -8.83 4.12
C VAL A 223 3.13 -7.57 3.31
N GLY A 224 3.44 -7.71 2.03
CA GLY A 224 3.71 -6.55 1.20
C GLY A 224 3.42 -6.75 -0.28
N ILE A 225 3.63 -5.68 -1.04
CA ILE A 225 3.56 -5.65 -2.50
C ILE A 225 4.95 -5.31 -3.02
N THR A 226 5.38 -5.98 -4.08
CA THR A 226 6.69 -5.70 -4.67
C THR A 226 6.67 -4.38 -5.43
N ARG A 227 7.80 -3.67 -5.35
CA ARG A 227 8.03 -2.44 -6.09
C ARG A 227 9.31 -2.57 -6.88
N THR A 228 9.21 -2.31 -8.17
CA THR A 228 10.32 -2.31 -9.11
C THR A 228 10.68 -0.87 -9.45
N ASP A 229 11.90 -0.45 -9.16
CA ASP A 229 12.45 0.84 -9.58
C ASP A 229 13.52 0.61 -10.65
N VAL A 230 13.44 1.34 -11.77
CA VAL A 230 14.41 1.27 -12.86
C VAL A 230 15.36 2.47 -12.75
N ASN A 231 16.62 2.19 -12.42
CA ASN A 231 17.67 3.19 -12.19
C ASN A 231 18.73 3.07 -13.30
N GLY A 232 18.40 3.55 -14.50
CA GLY A 232 19.25 3.39 -15.67
C GLY A 232 19.28 1.93 -16.15
N GLU A 233 20.43 1.26 -16.03
CA GLU A 233 20.57 -0.16 -16.40
C GLU A 233 20.30 -1.12 -15.23
N SER A 234 20.12 -0.62 -14.00
CA SER A 234 19.81 -1.46 -12.83
C SER A 234 18.31 -1.49 -12.53
N ILE A 235 17.83 -2.67 -12.15
CA ILE A 235 16.48 -2.89 -11.65
C ILE A 235 16.60 -3.21 -10.16
N ASP A 236 16.02 -2.35 -9.34
CA ASP A 236 15.96 -2.54 -7.90
C ASP A 236 14.56 -3.05 -7.52
N VAL A 237 14.51 -4.19 -6.85
CA VAL A 237 13.25 -4.77 -6.35
C VAL A 237 13.20 -4.58 -4.85
N THR A 238 12.17 -3.87 -4.39
CA THR A 238 11.90 -3.61 -2.98
C THR A 238 10.53 -4.14 -2.60
N LEU A 239 10.25 -4.23 -1.31
CA LEU A 239 8.92 -4.55 -0.79
C LEU A 239 8.30 -3.29 -0.18
N GLU A 240 7.02 -3.06 -0.39
CA GLU A 240 6.26 -2.10 0.41
C GLU A 240 5.33 -2.86 1.37
N ALA A 241 5.47 -2.58 2.67
CA ALA A 241 4.70 -3.26 3.69
C ALA A 241 3.23 -2.83 3.65
N ASN A 242 2.34 -3.82 3.53
CA ASN A 242 0.91 -3.68 3.75
C ASN A 242 0.56 -3.87 5.23
N ASN A 243 1.18 -4.86 5.85
CA ASN A 243 1.01 -5.15 7.27
C ASN A 243 2.25 -5.86 7.83
N ILE A 244 2.48 -5.70 9.13
CA ILE A 244 3.62 -6.29 9.84
C ILE A 244 3.10 -6.91 11.13
N SER A 245 3.55 -8.13 11.42
CA SER A 245 3.20 -8.89 12.61
C SER A 245 4.45 -9.50 13.24
N GLN A 246 4.40 -9.75 14.56
CA GLN A 246 5.47 -10.40 15.33
C GLN A 246 5.15 -11.87 15.55
#